data_AF-A0A969BF13-F1
#
_entry.id   AF-A0A969BF13-F1
#
_cell.length_a   1.000
_cell.length_b   1.000
_cell.length_c   1.000
_cell.angle_alpha   90.00
_cell.angle_beta   90.00
_cell.angle_gamma   90.00
#
_symmetry.space_group_name_H-M   'P 1'
#
loop_
_entity.id
_entity.type
_entity.pdbx_description
1 polymer ?
#
loop_
_entity_poly.entity_id
_entity_poly.type
_entity_poly.pdbx_seq_one_letter_code
_entity_poly.pdbx_strand_id
1 'polypeptide(L)' 'MGNLPEIEAAIKQLPENDIRQLATWLEEYLEQMWDKQIENDLTSGKLDRLIAKAEADIAENRVRDDEYDALLN' A
#
# COMPACT_ATOMS: atom_id res chain seq x y z
N MET A 1 -18.58 -21.71 -2.71
CA MET A 1 -17.85 -20.45 -2.55
C MET A 1 -18.88 -19.40 -2.16
N GLY A 2 -18.70 -18.74 -1.03
CA GLY A 2 -19.60 -17.64 -0.66
C GLY A 2 -19.31 -16.41 -1.53
N ASN A 3 -20.35 -15.64 -1.87
CA ASN A 3 -20.16 -14.36 -2.54
C ASN A 3 -19.74 -13.28 -1.52
N LEU A 4 -19.22 -12.14 -1.99
CA LEU A 4 -18.76 -11.05 -1.10
C LEU A 4 -19.84 -10.63 -0.07
N PRO A 5 -21.13 -10.47 -0.45
CA PRO A 5 -22.20 -10.20 0.52
C PRO A 5 -22.33 -11.24 1.65
N GLU A 6 -22.17 -12.53 1.35
CA GLU A 6 -22.22 -13.60 2.35
C GLU A 6 -21.03 -13.53 3.32
N ILE A 7 -19.84 -13.18 2.81
CA ILE A 7 -18.64 -12.99 3.64
C ILE A 7 -18.83 -11.79 4.57
N GLU A 8 -19.33 -10.66 4.06
CA GLU A 8 -19.62 -9.48 4.89
C GLU A 8 -20.67 -9.77 5.97
N ALA A 9 -21.71 -10.54 5.63
CA ALA A 9 -22.73 -10.95 6.58
C ALA A 9 -22.14 -11.84 7.69
N ALA A 10 -21.24 -12.76 7.34
CA ALA A 10 -20.55 -13.62 8.31
C ALA A 10 -19.62 -12.80 9.23
N ILE A 11 -18.87 -11.84 8.68
CA ILE A 11 -17.99 -10.95 9.46
C ILE A 11 -18.79 -10.16 10.50
N LYS A 12 -19.98 -9.66 10.13
CA LYS A 12 -20.87 -8.91 11.05
C LYS A 12 -21.39 -9.75 12.21
N GLN A 13 -21.34 -11.07 12.13
CA GLN A 13 -21.77 -11.98 13.20
C GLN A 13 -20.63 -12.36 14.15
N LEU A 14 -19.38 -11.98 13.84
CA LEU A 14 -18.22 -12.30 14.68
C LEU A 14 -18.19 -11.45 15.96
N PRO A 15 -17.68 -12.00 17.08
CA PRO A 15 -17.31 -11.21 18.23
C PRO A 15 -16.28 -10.13 17.87
N GLU A 16 -16.31 -9.01 18.59
CA GLU A 16 -15.44 -7.85 18.31
C GLU A 16 -13.94 -8.19 18.32
N ASN A 17 -13.51 -9.12 19.17
CA ASN A 17 -12.13 -9.59 19.21
C ASN A 17 -11.72 -10.33 17.93
N ASP A 18 -12.61 -11.16 17.41
CA ASP A 18 -12.37 -11.94 16.20
C ASP A 18 -12.37 -11.01 14.97
N ILE A 19 -13.22 -9.97 14.97
CA ILE A 19 -13.18 -8.91 13.95
C ILE A 19 -11.83 -8.20 13.96
N ARG A 20 -11.30 -7.85 15.14
CA ARG A 20 -9.98 -7.22 15.25
C ARG A 20 -8.85 -8.10 14.74
N GLN A 21 -8.85 -9.38 15.10
CA GLN A 21 -7.85 -10.34 14.60
C GLN A 21 -7.95 -10.51 13.08
N LEU A 22 -9.18 -10.60 12.55
CA LEU A 22 -9.42 -10.67 11.12
C LEU A 22 -8.92 -9.42 10.39
N ALA A 23 -9.14 -8.23 10.97
CA ALA A 23 -8.68 -6.98 10.40
C ALA A 23 -7.15 -6.93 10.28
N THR A 24 -6.43 -7.30 11.34
CA THR A 24 -4.96 -7.38 11.32
C THR A 24 -4.45 -8.35 10.26
N TRP A 25 -5.04 -9.55 10.18
CA TRP A 25 -4.65 -10.51 9.16
C TRP A 25 -4.95 -10.02 7.73
N LEU A 26 -6.10 -9.36 7.53
CA LEU A 26 -6.50 -8.85 6.22
C LEU A 26 -5.57 -7.73 5.75
N GLU A 27 -5.12 -6.86 6.67
CA GLU A 27 -4.12 -5.83 6.39
C GLU A 27 -2.83 -6.46 5.87
N GLU A 28 -2.24 -7.42 6.59
CA GLU A 28 -1.04 -8.15 6.16
C GLU A 28 -1.23 -8.85 4.80
N TYR A 29 -2.41 -9.41 4.57
CA TYR A 29 -2.73 -10.06 3.29
C TYR A 29 -2.79 -9.06 2.13
N LEU A 30 -3.39 -7.89 2.36
CA LEU A 30 -3.47 -6.82 1.36
C LEU A 30 -2.10 -6.20 1.08
N GLU A 31 -1.25 -6.03 2.11
CA GLU A 31 0.13 -5.60 1.95
C GLU A 31 0.91 -6.57 1.04
N GLN A 32 0.83 -7.87 1.31
CA GLN A 32 1.48 -8.89 0.46
C GLN A 32 0.94 -8.92 -0.98
N MET A 33 -0.36 -8.64 -1.17
CA MET A 33 -0.93 -8.49 -2.51
C MET A 33 -0.38 -7.26 -3.22
N TRP A 34 -0.20 -6.17 -2.48
CA TRP A 34 0.34 -4.93 -3.00
C TRP A 34 1.82 -5.06 -3.39
N ASP A 35 2.63 -5.73 -2.57
CA ASP A 35 4.04 -6.04 -2.90
C ASP A 35 4.14 -6.78 -4.22
N LYS A 36 3.36 -7.86 -4.39
CA LYS A 36 3.32 -8.64 -5.65
C LYS A 36 2.88 -7.79 -6.83
N GLN A 37 1.94 -6.87 -6.63
CA GLN A 37 1.49 -5.98 -7.68
C GLN A 37 2.60 -5.00 -8.09
N ILE A 38 3.31 -4.42 -7.13
CA ILE A 38 4.44 -3.52 -7.39
C ILE A 38 5.57 -4.26 -8.12
N GLU A 39 5.91 -5.48 -7.72
CA GLU A 39 6.91 -6.31 -8.40
C GLU A 39 6.54 -6.59 -9.87
N ASN A 40 5.26 -6.93 -10.12
CA ASN A 40 4.76 -7.15 -11.47
C ASN A 40 4.75 -5.86 -12.31
N ASP A 41 4.31 -4.74 -11.72
CA ASP A 41 4.27 -3.44 -12.38
C ASP A 41 5.70 -2.95 -12.70
N LEU A 42 6.67 -3.23 -11.83
CA LEU A 42 8.09 -2.98 -12.07
C LEU A 42 8.62 -3.85 -13.22
N THR A 43 8.39 -5.17 -13.16
CA THR A 43 8.90 -6.11 -14.17
C THR A 43 8.28 -5.87 -15.56
N SER A 44 7.06 -5.36 -15.61
CA SER A 44 6.38 -5.00 -16.87
C SER A 44 6.79 -3.63 -17.45
N GLY A 45 7.64 -2.88 -16.76
CA GLY A 45 8.07 -1.53 -17.18
C GLY A 45 7.01 -0.45 -16.99
N LYS A 46 5.89 -0.75 -16.34
CA LYS A 46 4.80 0.20 -16.11
C LYS A 46 5.22 1.37 -15.21
N LEU A 47 6.21 1.13 -14.34
CA LEU A 47 6.74 2.14 -13.42
C LEU A 47 7.90 2.96 -14.02
N ASP A 48 8.43 2.61 -15.20
CA ASP A 48 9.63 3.24 -15.78
C ASP A 48 9.50 4.75 -15.91
N ARG A 49 8.33 5.23 -16.36
CA ARG A 49 8.07 6.67 -16.50
C ARG A 49 8.08 7.39 -15.15
N LEU A 50 7.58 6.75 -14.10
CA LEU A 50 7.53 7.32 -12.76
C LEU A 50 8.93 7.36 -12.16
N ILE A 51 9.71 6.29 -12.35
CA ILE A 51 11.11 6.21 -11.93
C ILE A 51 11.95 7.29 -12.63
N ALA A 52 11.88 7.39 -13.96
CA ALA A 52 12.63 8.40 -14.71
C ALA A 52 12.27 9.84 -14.30
N LYS A 53 11.01 10.08 -13.96
CA LYS A 53 10.58 11.38 -13.43
C LYS A 53 11.20 11.64 -12.05
N ALA A 54 11.14 10.66 -11.15
CA ALA A 54 11.71 10.78 -9.81
C ALA A 54 13.22 11.03 -9.88
N GLU A 55 13.95 10.31 -10.73
CA GLU A 55 15.39 10.52 -10.97
C GLU A 55 15.69 11.94 -11.47
N ALA A 56 14.89 12.46 -12.41
CA ALA A 56 15.04 13.84 -12.89
C ALA A 56 14.76 14.86 -11.78
N ASP A 57 13.71 14.67 -10.99
CA ASP A 57 13.38 15.57 -9.88
C ASP A 57 14.44 15.55 -8.77
N ILE A 58 15.06 14.39 -8.49
CA ILE A 58 16.21 14.28 -7.59
C ILE A 58 17.42 15.03 -8.16
N ALA A 59 17.75 14.81 -9.43
CA ALA A 59 18.88 15.46 -10.09
C ALA A 59 18.74 16.99 -10.14
N GLU A 60 17.51 17.48 -10.21
CA GLU A 60 17.19 18.91 -10.24
C GLU A 60 16.91 19.50 -8.84
N ASN A 61 17.16 18.73 -7.78
CA ASN A 61 16.93 19.11 -6.38
C ASN A 61 15.50 19.64 -6.13
N ARG A 62 14.52 19.03 -6.82
CA ARG A 62 13.08 19.29 -6.70
C ARG A 62 12.38 18.32 -5.75
N VAL A 63 13.14 17.56 -4.97
CA VAL A 63 12.63 16.69 -3.92
C VAL A 63 12.59 17.43 -2.59
N ARG A 64 11.55 17.21 -1.79
CA ARG A 64 11.50 17.72 -0.43
C ARG A 64 12.46 16.88 0.41
N ASP A 65 13.43 17.53 1.05
CA ASP A 65 14.34 16.89 1.98
C ASP A 65 13.69 16.98 3.37
N ASP A 66 13.12 15.88 3.84
CA ASP A 66 12.36 15.84 5.10
C ASP A 66 13.24 16.17 6.33
N GLU A 67 14.57 16.16 6.20
CA GLU A 67 15.51 16.52 7.26
C GLU A 67 15.70 18.05 7.44
N TYR A 68 15.40 18.89 6.45
CA TYR A 68 15.64 20.34 6.55
C TYR A 68 14.44 21.17 7.02
N ASP A 69 13.20 20.72 6.78
CA ASP A 69 11.99 21.47 7.15
C ASP A 69 11.67 21.45 8.66
N ALA A 70 12.29 20.55 9.43
CA ALA A 70 12.13 20.48 10.89
C ALA A 70 12.99 21.49 11.68
N LEU A 71 13.96 22.15 11.03
CA LEU A 71 14.92 23.05 11.69
C LEU A 71 14.63 24.55 11.49
N LEU A 72 13.55 24.91 10.78
CA LEU A 72 13.22 26.30 10.43
C LEU A 72 11.88 26.82 10.98
N ASN A 73 11.28 26.16 11.97
CA ASN A 73 10.17 26.73 12.77
C ASN A 73 10.43 26.63 14.27
#